data_AF-A0A9E3E0K9-F1
#
_entry.id   AF-A0A9E3E0K9-F1
#
_cell.length_a   1.000
_cell.length_b   1.000
_cell.length_c   1.000
_cell.angle_alpha   90.00
_cell.angle_beta   90.00
_cell.angle_gamma   90.00
#
_symmetry.space_group_name_H-M   'P 1'
#
loop_
_entity.id
_entity.type
_entity.pdbx_description
1 polymer ?
#
loop_
_entity_poly.entity_id
_entity_poly.type
_entity_poly.pdbx_seq_one_letter_code
_entity_poly.pdbx_strand_id
1 'polypeptide(L)'
;MRVVVTRIDPGGTVQRRVVDAAQQSDRRLWEDLAARAVGAVVPYRAAPGIAVYHVSVDDHVVIAAEQDLAGPLLDLVTAVMALGGAG
;
A
#
# COMPACT_ATOMS: atom_id res chain seq x y z
N MET A 1 6.04 11.46 6.62
CA MET A 1 5.86 10.10 6.08
C MET A 1 4.85 10.16 4.96
N ARG A 2 5.29 9.85 3.75
CA ARG A 2 4.44 9.76 2.57
C ARG A 2 4.21 8.28 2.26
N VAL A 3 2.94 7.90 2.14
CA VAL A 3 2.55 6.55 1.71
C VAL A 3 1.98 6.63 0.31
N VAL A 4 2.48 5.78 -0.58
CA VAL A 4 2.05 5.67 -1.96
C VAL A 4 1.65 4.24 -2.24
N VAL A 5 0.42 4.05 -2.73
CA VAL A 5 -0.04 2.75 -3.21
C VAL A 5 -0.30 2.85 -4.69
N THR A 6 0.32 1.98 -5.46
CA THR A 6 0.04 1.80 -6.88
C THR A 6 -0.52 0.40 -7.09
N ARG A 7 -1.78 0.32 -7.50
CA ARG A 7 -2.45 -0.91 -7.93
C ARG A 7 -2.34 -1.02 -9.46
N ILE A 8 -1.93 -2.18 -9.93
CA ILE A 8 -1.81 -2.51 -11.34
C ILE A 8 -2.73 -3.70 -11.60
N ASP A 9 -3.83 -3.47 -12.31
CA ASP A 9 -4.77 -4.52 -12.68
C ASP A 9 -4.20 -5.40 -13.82
N PRO A 10 -4.70 -6.64 -14.00
CA PRO A 10 -4.23 -7.55 -15.05
C PRO A 10 -4.34 -6.98 -16.48
N GLY A 11 -5.31 -6.09 -16.70
CA GLY A 11 -5.50 -5.39 -17.98
C GLY A 11 -4.54 -4.21 -18.21
N GLY A 12 -3.62 -3.94 -17.27
CA GLY A 12 -2.66 -2.83 -17.34
C GLY A 12 -3.20 -1.49 -16.82
N THR A 13 -4.44 -1.44 -16.34
CA THR A 13 -4.98 -0.26 -15.67
C THR A 13 -4.20 0.01 -14.40
N VAL A 14 -3.75 1.26 -14.23
CA VAL A 14 -2.98 1.68 -13.05
C VAL A 14 -3.81 2.66 -12.22
N GLN A 15 -3.93 2.37 -10.93
CA GLN A 15 -4.50 3.29 -9.94
C GLN A 15 -3.43 3.64 -8.92
N ARG A 16 -3.10 4.94 -8.81
CA ARG A 16 -2.12 5.45 -7.86
C ARG A 16 -2.79 6.37 -6.86
N ARG A 17 -2.52 6.15 -5.58
CA ARG A 17 -3.04 6.93 -4.46
C ARG A 17 -1.92 7.31 -3.51
N VAL A 18 -2.00 8.54 -2.99
CA VAL A 18 -0.99 9.12 -2.11
C VAL A 18 -1.67 9.65 -0.85
N VAL A 19 -1.10 9.32 0.30
CA VAL A 19 -1.41 9.91 1.59
C VAL A 19 -0.15 10.51 2.18
N ASP A 20 -0.19 11.78 2.56
CA ASP A 20 0.80 12.39 3.43
C ASP A 20 0.31 12.30 4.87
N ALA A 21 0.93 11.43 5.67
CA ALA A 21 0.52 11.17 7.05
C ALA A 21 0.73 12.40 7.96
N ALA A 22 1.57 13.37 7.57
CA ALA A 22 1.74 14.60 8.33
C ALA A 22 0.49 15.50 8.29
N GLN A 23 -0.38 15.31 7.30
CA GLN A 23 -1.62 16.07 7.11
C GLN A 23 -2.85 15.34 7.70
N GLN A 24 -2.67 14.17 8.29
CA GLN A 24 -3.75 13.36 8.87
C GLN A 24 -3.90 13.65 10.37
N SER A 25 -5.15 13.64 10.86
CA SER A 25 -5.48 13.82 12.29
C SER A 25 -4.79 12.78 13.18
N ASP A 26 -4.68 11.55 12.68
CA ASP A 26 -4.20 10.39 13.44
C ASP A 26 -2.79 9.97 13.03
N ARG A 27 -1.87 10.93 13.01
CA ARG A 27 -0.47 10.73 12.56
C ARG A 27 0.21 9.49 13.16
N ARG A 28 0.09 9.28 14.49
CA ARG A 28 0.74 8.14 15.17
C ARG A 28 0.19 6.79 14.73
N LEU A 29 -1.10 6.72 14.45
CA LEU A 29 -1.74 5.50 13.95
C LEU A 29 -1.20 5.16 12.56
N TRP A 30 -1.05 6.16 11.70
CA TRP A 30 -0.44 5.98 10.38
C TRP A 30 1.01 5.51 10.47
N GLU A 31 1.82 6.13 11.34
CA GLU A 31 3.22 5.74 11.55
C GLU A 31 3.35 4.29 12.04
N ASP A 32 2.55 3.88 13.03
CA ASP A 32 2.54 2.49 13.53
C ASP A 32 2.09 1.49 12.45
N LEU A 33 0.99 1.79 11.76
CA LEU A 33 0.47 0.93 10.71
C LEU A 33 1.48 0.76 9.56
N ALA A 34 2.11 1.85 9.14
CA ALA A 34 3.10 1.84 8.08
C ALA A 34 4.36 1.05 8.48
N ALA A 35 4.87 1.25 9.70
CA ALA A 35 6.00 0.49 10.22
C ALA A 35 5.71 -1.02 10.27
N ARG A 36 4.50 -1.40 10.70
CA ARG A 36 4.06 -2.81 10.74
C ARG A 36 3.85 -3.40 9.34
N ALA A 37 3.37 -2.60 8.38
CA ALA A 37 3.18 -3.03 6.99
C ALA A 37 4.51 -3.31 6.29
N VAL A 38 5.51 -2.43 6.43
CA VAL A 38 6.83 -2.63 5.80
C VAL A 38 7.71 -3.63 6.54
N GLY A 39 7.45 -3.86 7.83
CA GLY A 39 8.11 -4.90 8.62
C GLY A 39 7.58 -6.32 8.35
N ALA A 40 6.47 -6.46 7.61
CA ALA A 40 5.91 -7.76 7.27
C ALA A 40 6.70 -8.42 6.13
N VAL A 41 7.11 -9.68 6.31
CA VAL A 41 7.65 -10.48 5.22
C VAL A 41 6.51 -10.98 4.35
N VAL A 42 6.36 -10.39 3.17
CA VAL A 42 5.35 -10.80 2.19
C VAL A 42 6.03 -11.63 1.09
N PRO A 43 5.74 -12.94 0.99
CA PRO A 43 6.25 -13.73 -0.11
C PRO A 43 5.55 -13.28 -1.40
N TYR A 44 6.28 -12.64 -2.31
CA TYR A 44 5.72 -12.25 -3.60
C TYR A 44 5.39 -13.49 -4.44
N ARG A 45 4.09 -13.75 -4.66
CA ARG A 45 3.61 -14.86 -5.48
C ARG A 45 2.71 -14.32 -6.60
N ALA A 46 3.32 -13.82 -7.67
CA ALA A 46 2.55 -13.39 -8.83
C ALA A 46 1.72 -14.54 -9.41
N ALA A 47 0.43 -14.27 -9.68
CA ALA A 47 -0.46 -15.19 -10.37
C ALA A 47 -1.14 -14.47 -11.56
N PRO A 48 -1.35 -15.15 -12.69
CA PRO A 48 -2.08 -14.58 -13.82
C PRO A 48 -3.47 -14.11 -13.40
N GLY A 49 -3.89 -12.94 -13.90
CA GLY A 49 -5.23 -12.42 -13.65
C GLY A 49 -5.42 -11.77 -12.27
N ILE A 50 -4.35 -11.57 -11.49
CA ILE A 50 -4.40 -10.95 -10.16
C ILE A 50 -3.71 -9.59 -10.18
N ALA A 51 -4.31 -8.60 -9.50
CA ALA A 51 -3.70 -7.28 -9.38
C ALA A 51 -2.41 -7.33 -8.56
N VAL A 52 -1.46 -6.46 -8.93
CA VAL A 52 -0.21 -6.28 -8.19
C VAL A 52 -0.22 -4.91 -7.52
N TYR A 53 0.24 -4.87 -6.28
CA TYR A 53 0.33 -3.68 -5.46
C TYR A 53 1.79 -3.35 -5.21
N HIS A 54 2.17 -2.12 -5.54
CA HIS A 54 3.43 -1.51 -5.15
C HIS A 54 3.15 -0.46 -4.07
N VAL A 55 3.59 -0.76 -2.85
CA VAL A 55 3.40 0.07 -1.66
C VAL A 55 4.73 0.70 -1.29
N SER A 56 4.80 2.02 -1.26
CA SER A 56 5.97 2.78 -0.83
C SER A 56 5.62 3.58 0.42
N VAL A 57 6.47 3.48 1.44
CA VAL A 57 6.41 4.26 2.68
C VAL A 57 7.77 4.92 2.83
N ASP A 58 7.84 6.22 2.54
CA ASP A 58 9.12 6.94 2.39
C ASP A 58 10.10 6.13 1.52
N ASP A 59 11.21 5.64 2.08
CA ASP A 59 12.24 4.88 1.34
C ASP A 59 12.02 3.36 1.31
N HIS A 60 10.98 2.85 1.97
CA HIS A 60 10.65 1.44 1.99
C HIS A 60 9.65 1.08 0.90
N VAL A 61 9.86 -0.08 0.26
CA VAL A 61 8.97 -0.60 -0.78
C VAL A 61 8.59 -2.03 -0.48
N VAL A 62 7.30 -2.33 -0.63
CA VAL A 62 6.73 -3.67 -0.60
C VAL A 62 5.97 -3.90 -1.91
N ILE A 63 6.20 -5.06 -2.52
CA ILE A 63 5.45 -5.51 -3.70
C ILE A 63 4.70 -6.78 -3.31
N ALA A 64 3.38 -6.79 -3.55
CA ALA A 64 2.52 -7.92 -3.21
C ALA A 64 1.52 -8.19 -4.34
N ALA A 65 1.20 -9.45 -4.60
CA ALA A 65 -0.01 -9.78 -5.33
C ALA A 65 -1.22 -9.54 -4.42
N GLU A 66 -2.39 -9.26 -4.99
CA GLU A 66 -3.63 -8.99 -4.23
C GLU A 66 -3.93 -10.06 -3.19
N GLN A 67 -3.73 -11.33 -3.53
CA GLN A 67 -3.94 -12.48 -2.64
C GLN A 67 -2.95 -12.56 -1.46
N ASP A 68 -1.80 -11.91 -1.58
CA ASP A 68 -0.75 -11.89 -0.56
C ASP A 68 -0.92 -10.66 0.38
N LEU A 69 -1.87 -9.77 0.08
CA LEU A 69 -2.22 -8.66 0.98
C LEU A 69 -2.93 -9.22 2.21
N ALA A 70 -2.26 -9.13 3.35
CA ALA A 70 -2.83 -9.55 4.63
C ALA A 70 -2.36 -8.65 5.77
N GLY A 71 -3.13 -8.65 6.86
CA GLY A 71 -2.81 -7.95 8.10
C GLY A 71 -2.48 -6.46 7.87
N PRO A 72 -1.42 -5.93 8.50
CA PRO A 72 -1.09 -4.50 8.43
C PRO A 72 -0.90 -3.97 7.00
N LEU A 73 -0.42 -4.80 6.06
CA LEU A 73 -0.25 -4.37 4.67
C LEU A 73 -1.60 -4.17 3.97
N LEU A 74 -2.55 -5.09 4.19
CA LEU A 74 -3.91 -4.98 3.64
C LEU A 74 -4.63 -3.76 4.22
N ASP A 75 -4.52 -3.54 5.54
CA ASP A 75 -5.11 -2.41 6.23
C ASP A 75 -4.58 -1.08 5.67
N LEU A 76 -3.25 -0.99 5.49
CA LEU A 76 -2.60 0.20 4.92
C LEU A 76 -3.05 0.46 3.48
N VAL A 77 -3.05 -0.58 2.63
CA VAL A 77 -3.49 -0.46 1.23
C VAL A 77 -4.93 0.01 1.15
N THR A 78 -5.82 -0.58 1.95
CA THR A 78 -7.24 -0.22 1.99
C THR A 78 -7.42 1.25 2.39
N ALA A 79 -6.75 1.68 3.46
CA ALA A 79 -6.83 3.05 3.95
C ALA A 79 -6.33 4.06 2.90
N VAL A 80 -5.19 3.81 2.28
CA VAL A 80 -4.62 4.70 1.26
C VAL A 80 -5.47 4.74 -0.01
N MET A 81 -6.03 3.61 -0.44
CA MET A 81 -6.89 3.57 -1.62
C MET A 81 -8.22 4.32 -1.41
N ALA A 82 -8.72 4.35 -0.17
CA ALA A 82 -9.93 5.06 0.20
C ALA A 82 -9.73 6.57 0.42
N LEU A 83 -8.65 6.95 1.11
CA LEU A 83 -8.40 8.33 1.55
C LEU A 83 -7.46 9.12 0.64
N GLY A 84 -6.64 8.41 -0.14
CA GLY A 84 -5.58 9.02 -0.93
C GLY A 84 -6.11 9.84 -2.09
N GLY A 85 -5.40 10.92 -2.41
CA GLY A 85 -5.61 11.68 -3.63
C GLY A 85 -4.96 11.03 -4.85
N ALA A 86 -5.38 11.44 -6.05
CA ALA A 86 -4.55 11.28 -7.24
C ALA A 86 -3.36 12.23 -7.11
N GLY A 87 -2.13 11.72 -7.14
CA GLY A 87 -0.92 12.51 -7.00
C GLY A 87 0.32 11.78 -7.47
#